data_AF-P53130-F1
#
_entry.id   AF-P53130-F1
#
_cell.length_a   1.000
_cell.length_b   1.000
_cell.length_c   1.000
_cell.angle_alpha   90.00
_cell.angle_beta   90.00
_cell.angle_gamma   90.00
#
_symmetry.space_group_name_H-M   'P 1'
#
loop_
_entity.id
_entity.type
_entity.pdbx_description
1 polymer ?
#
loop_
_entity_poly.entity_id
_entity_poly.type
_entity_poly.pdbx_seq_one_letter_code
_entity_poly.pdbx_strand_id
1 'polypeptide(L)'
;MFYLSDIEEEASAGAEPTYNFWEVLLFSNTQENLVTVVGELHTLTDRVVHYKIEPESREVTATTLPSLLALLLEKRNQARRLYRDVLSMKMSELDWDIDDLFTQLQEELTRTDDTLSMYPRRRFYH
;
A
#
# COMPACT_ATOMS: atom_id res chain seq x y z
N MET A 1 -35.75 62.73 -3.89
CA MET A 1 -36.05 61.56 -4.74
C MET A 1 -35.01 60.50 -4.38
N PHE A 2 -35.39 59.53 -3.54
CA PHE A 2 -34.54 58.42 -3.11
C PHE A 2 -34.80 57.23 -4.05
N TYR A 3 -33.75 56.63 -4.61
CA TYR A 3 -33.80 55.31 -5.23
C TYR A 3 -32.55 54.52 -4.79
N LEU A 4 -32.80 53.51 -3.94
CA LEU A 4 -32.23 52.14 -3.94
C LEU A 4 -30.70 52.04 -4.20
N SER A 5 -29.82 51.77 -3.23
CA SER A 5 -29.73 50.60 -2.33
C SER A 5 -30.00 49.26 -3.03
N ASP A 6 -29.05 48.35 -2.84
CA ASP A 6 -29.18 46.90 -2.95
C ASP A 6 -28.84 46.29 -4.32
N ILE A 7 -27.78 45.48 -4.27
CA ILE A 7 -27.65 44.11 -4.81
C ILE A 7 -26.53 43.89 -5.83
N GLU A 8 -25.75 42.84 -5.52
CA GLU A 8 -24.89 42.02 -6.37
C GLU A 8 -23.46 42.52 -6.68
N GLU A 9 -22.50 42.12 -5.85
CA GLU A 9 -21.33 41.42 -6.39
C GLU A 9 -20.97 40.23 -5.49
N GLU A 10 -20.74 39.10 -6.14
CA GLU A 10 -20.98 37.75 -5.69
C GLU A 10 -19.94 37.19 -4.71
N ALA A 11 -20.42 36.24 -3.93
CA ALA A 11 -19.68 35.44 -2.97
C ALA A 11 -18.72 34.44 -3.62
N SER A 12 -17.72 34.05 -2.81
CA SER A 12 -16.95 32.80 -2.87
C SER A 12 -15.77 32.75 -3.84
N ALA A 13 -14.66 33.36 -3.42
CA ALA A 13 -13.32 32.92 -3.82
C ALA A 13 -13.13 31.45 -3.40
N GLY A 14 -13.14 30.54 -4.36
CA GLY A 14 -12.73 29.16 -4.16
C GLY A 14 -11.26 29.15 -3.72
N ALA A 15 -11.03 28.79 -2.46
CA ALA A 15 -9.69 28.56 -1.95
C ALA A 15 -9.17 27.26 -2.57
N GLU A 16 -8.31 27.35 -3.58
CA GLU A 16 -7.49 26.21 -3.99
C GLU A 16 -6.63 25.77 -2.80
N PRO A 17 -6.55 24.48 -2.47
CA PRO A 17 -5.67 24.01 -1.41
C PRO A 17 -4.21 24.24 -1.83
N THR A 18 -3.58 25.28 -1.28
CA THR A 18 -2.15 25.52 -1.47
C THR A 18 -1.36 24.53 -0.62
N TYR A 19 -1.02 23.37 -1.18
CA TYR A 19 -0.10 22.43 -0.52
C TYR A 19 1.29 23.06 -0.38
N ASN A 20 1.92 22.90 0.78
CA ASN A 20 3.31 23.32 0.96
C ASN A 20 4.28 22.32 0.30
N PHE A 21 5.50 22.75 -0.04
CA PHE A 21 6.50 21.88 -0.69
C PHE A 21 6.77 20.58 0.08
N TRP A 22 6.70 20.63 1.41
CA TRP A 22 6.91 19.47 2.27
C TRP A 22 5.78 18.44 2.16
N GLU A 23 4.53 18.88 2.05
CA GLU A 23 3.37 18.03 1.83
C GLU A 23 3.44 17.32 0.47
N VAL A 24 3.81 18.06 -0.59
CA VAL A 24 3.99 17.48 -1.93
C VAL A 24 5.11 16.44 -1.93
N LEU A 25 6.24 16.74 -1.27
CA LEU A 25 7.36 15.79 -1.16
C LEU A 25 6.97 14.56 -0.35
N LEU A 26 6.26 14.74 0.77
CA LEU A 26 5.77 13.66 1.60
C LEU A 26 4.78 12.77 0.84
N PHE A 27 3.86 13.37 0.09
CA PHE A 27 2.90 12.68 -0.75
C PHE A 27 3.60 11.84 -1.83
N SER A 28 4.51 12.45 -2.60
CA SER A 28 5.27 11.75 -3.64
C SER A 28 6.06 10.57 -3.07
N ASN A 29 6.73 10.76 -1.93
CA ASN A 29 7.48 9.70 -1.27
C ASN A 29 6.54 8.57 -0.79
N THR A 30 5.39 8.93 -0.24
CA THR A 30 4.38 7.96 0.21
C THR A 30 3.82 7.14 -0.94
N GLN A 31 3.49 7.78 -2.06
CA GLN A 31 3.03 7.10 -3.28
C GLN A 31 4.11 6.15 -3.82
N GLU A 32 5.37 6.61 -3.91
CA GLU A 32 6.49 5.78 -4.37
C GLU A 32 6.70 4.56 -3.47
N ASN A 33 6.63 4.74 -2.15
CA ASN A 33 6.73 3.63 -1.20
C ASN A 33 5.58 2.63 -1.35
N LEU A 34 4.34 3.12 -1.55
CA LEU A 34 3.18 2.27 -1.78
C LEU A 34 3.36 1.42 -3.04
N VAL A 35 3.69 2.04 -4.16
CA VAL A 35 3.92 1.35 -5.45
C VAL A 35 5.04 0.31 -5.30
N THR A 36 6.14 0.67 -4.66
CA THR A 36 7.29 -0.23 -4.46
C THR A 36 6.89 -1.44 -3.63
N VAL A 37 6.23 -1.23 -2.49
CA VAL A 37 5.83 -2.32 -1.59
C VAL A 37 4.79 -3.24 -2.24
N VAL A 38 3.83 -2.69 -2.98
CA VAL A 38 2.84 -3.47 -3.75
C VAL A 38 3.56 -4.34 -4.79
N GLY A 39 4.46 -3.76 -5.58
CA GLY A 39 5.22 -4.50 -6.59
C GLY A 39 6.11 -5.60 -6.01
N GLU A 40 6.76 -5.34 -4.87
CA GLU A 40 7.55 -6.34 -4.14
C GLU A 40 6.68 -7.49 -3.61
N LEU A 41 5.54 -7.19 -3.00
CA LEU A 41 4.59 -8.21 -2.51
C LEU A 41 4.06 -9.07 -3.66
N HIS A 42 3.66 -8.44 -4.76
CA HIS A 42 3.17 -9.11 -5.95
C HIS A 42 4.23 -10.08 -6.51
N THR A 43 5.45 -9.58 -6.72
CA THR A 43 6.56 -10.37 -7.26
C THR A 43 6.93 -11.55 -6.34
N LEU A 44 6.97 -11.33 -5.02
CA LEU A 44 7.30 -12.40 -4.08
C LEU A 44 6.20 -13.45 -3.98
N THR A 45 4.94 -13.01 -3.97
CA THR A 45 3.77 -13.90 -3.97
C THR A 45 3.76 -14.76 -5.23
N ASP A 46 3.99 -14.16 -6.41
CA ASP A 46 4.11 -14.87 -7.68
C ASP A 46 5.21 -15.91 -7.66
N ARG A 47 6.40 -15.56 -7.15
CA ARG A 47 7.52 -16.51 -7.03
C ARG A 47 7.16 -17.69 -6.12
N VAL A 48 6.52 -17.45 -4.98
CA VAL A 48 6.09 -18.52 -4.06
C VAL A 48 5.05 -19.42 -4.73
N VAL A 49 4.07 -18.84 -5.43
CA VAL A 49 3.05 -19.59 -6.19
C VAL A 49 3.70 -20.38 -7.33
N HIS A 50 4.69 -19.82 -8.03
CA HIS A 50 5.42 -20.52 -9.08
C HIS A 50 6.11 -21.78 -8.56
N TYR A 51 6.83 -21.72 -7.42
CA TYR A 51 7.42 -22.91 -6.79
C TYR A 51 6.39 -23.97 -6.39
N LYS A 52 5.12 -23.59 -6.20
CA LYS A 52 4.03 -24.54 -5.92
C LYS A 52 3.55 -25.26 -7.19
N ILE A 53 3.48 -24.55 -8.31
CA ILE A 53 2.98 -25.08 -9.59
C ILE A 53 4.07 -25.86 -10.32
N GLU A 54 5.29 -25.30 -10.36
CA GLU A 54 6.42 -25.83 -11.11
C GLU A 54 7.69 -25.80 -10.22
N PRO A 55 7.88 -26.81 -9.36
CA PRO A 55 9.07 -26.90 -8.53
C PRO A 55 10.30 -27.22 -9.40
N GLU A 56 11.33 -26.37 -9.38
CA GLU A 56 12.58 -26.59 -10.13
C GLU A 56 13.23 -27.96 -9.83
N SER A 57 13.54 -28.19 -8.55
CA SER A 57 13.99 -29.48 -8.03
C SER A 57 13.63 -29.57 -6.56
N ARG A 58 13.45 -30.78 -6.02
CA ARG A 58 13.09 -30.95 -4.60
C ARG A 58 14.11 -30.31 -3.65
N GLU A 59 15.39 -30.37 -3.99
CA GLU A 59 16.48 -29.79 -3.20
C GLU A 59 16.42 -28.26 -3.23
N VAL A 60 16.31 -27.66 -4.43
CA VAL A 60 16.22 -26.20 -4.58
C VAL A 60 14.94 -25.67 -3.92
N THR A 61 13.80 -26.35 -4.09
CA THR A 61 12.57 -25.97 -3.40
C THR A 61 12.74 -26.04 -1.89
N ALA A 62 13.39 -27.07 -1.35
CA ALA A 62 13.62 -27.20 0.09
C ALA A 62 14.54 -26.12 0.67
N THR A 63 15.50 -25.60 -0.10
CA THR A 63 16.42 -24.55 0.35
C THR A 63 15.90 -23.14 0.11
N THR A 64 15.23 -22.92 -1.02
CA THR A 64 14.85 -21.59 -1.50
C THR A 64 13.47 -21.17 -1.00
N LEU A 65 12.50 -22.10 -0.95
CA LEU A 65 11.13 -21.79 -0.54
C LEU A 65 11.05 -21.25 0.91
N PRO A 66 11.76 -21.80 1.91
CA PRO A 66 11.74 -21.22 3.26
C PRO A 66 12.25 -19.78 3.31
N SER A 67 13.30 -19.47 2.53
CA SER A 67 13.86 -18.11 2.42
C SER A 67 12.89 -17.15 1.75
N LEU A 68 12.20 -17.59 0.69
CA LEU A 68 11.16 -16.78 0.03
C LEU A 68 9.97 -16.54 0.95
N LEU A 69 9.52 -17.55 1.70
CA LEU A 69 8.43 -17.39 2.68
C LEU A 69 8.83 -16.46 3.83
N ALA A 70 10.08 -16.52 4.30
CA ALA A 70 10.59 -15.60 5.31
C ALA A 70 10.61 -14.16 4.79
N LEU A 71 11.09 -13.95 3.56
CA LEU A 71 11.09 -12.64 2.91
C LEU A 71 9.67 -12.12 2.67
N LEU A 72 8.74 -12.97 2.24
CA LEU A 72 7.33 -12.62 2.06
C LEU A 72 6.68 -12.19 3.39
N LEU A 73 6.97 -12.90 4.49
CA LEU A 73 6.50 -12.52 5.83
C LEU A 73 7.05 -11.15 6.28
N GLU A 74 8.32 -10.88 6.00
CA GLU A 74 8.96 -9.61 6.32
C GLU A 74 8.31 -8.47 5.53
N LYS A 75 8.16 -8.63 4.22
CA LYS A 75 7.54 -7.63 3.34
C LYS A 75 6.07 -7.39 3.66
N ARG A 76 5.31 -8.44 4.01
CA ARG A 76 3.94 -8.30 4.52
C ARG A 76 3.88 -7.45 5.80
N ASN A 77 4.83 -7.64 6.72
CA ASN A 77 4.89 -6.82 7.93
C ASN A 77 5.27 -5.37 7.64
N GLN A 78 6.18 -5.14 6.69
CA GLN A 78 6.54 -3.80 6.20
C GLN A 78 5.31 -3.11 5.58
N ALA A 79 4.61 -3.79 4.67
CA ALA A 79 3.39 -3.33 4.03
C ALA A 79 2.29 -2.96 5.02
N ARG A 80 2.10 -3.76 6.08
CA ARG A 80 1.13 -3.47 7.14
C ARG A 80 1.49 -2.23 7.96
N ARG A 81 2.78 -1.93 8.14
CA ARG A 81 3.22 -0.70 8.80
C ARG A 81 2.90 0.49 7.90
N LEU A 82 3.31 0.43 6.64
CA LEU A 82 3.03 1.48 5.66
C LEU A 82 1.52 1.74 5.53
N TYR A 83 0.69 0.69 5.46
CA TYR A 83 -0.77 0.82 5.44
C TYR A 83 -1.29 1.63 6.64
N ARG A 84 -0.77 1.39 7.85
CA ARG A 84 -1.18 2.12 9.06
C ARG A 84 -0.70 3.56 9.03
N ASP A 85 0.53 3.78 8.59
CA ASP A 85 1.13 5.12 8.49
C ASP A 85 0.35 5.98 7.50
N VAL A 86 0.06 5.43 6.32
CA VAL A 86 -0.74 6.09 5.28
C VAL A 86 -2.17 6.35 5.75
N LEU A 87 -2.81 5.39 6.42
CA LEU A 87 -4.15 5.59 6.97
C LEU A 87 -4.16 6.72 8.00
N SER A 88 -3.12 6.83 8.83
CA SER A 88 -2.98 7.92 9.80
C SER A 88 -2.79 9.29 9.13
N MET A 89 -2.10 9.33 7.98
CA MET A 89 -1.93 10.53 7.18
C MET A 89 -3.23 10.92 6.45
N LYS A 90 -3.97 9.96 5.87
CA LYS A 90 -5.27 10.22 5.24
C LYS A 90 -6.32 10.71 6.24
N MET A 91 -6.22 10.31 7.51
CA MET A 91 -7.07 10.81 8.59
C MET A 91 -6.70 12.23 9.05
N SER A 92 -5.52 12.73 8.67
CA SER A 92 -5.21 14.16 8.79
C SER A 92 -5.93 14.95 7.68
N GLU A 93 -5.99 16.28 7.78
CA GLU A 93 -6.73 17.18 6.87
C GLU A 93 -6.21 17.19 5.41
N LEU A 94 -5.36 16.23 5.04
CA LEU A 94 -4.77 16.07 3.74
C LEU A 94 -5.66 15.17 2.86
N ASP A 95 -6.37 15.78 1.92
CA ASP A 95 -7.16 15.10 0.89
C ASP A 95 -6.23 14.49 -0.18
N TRP A 96 -5.56 13.40 0.18
CA TRP A 96 -4.63 12.69 -0.69
C TRP A 96 -5.38 11.68 -1.57
N ASP A 97 -5.24 11.82 -2.88
CA ASP A 97 -5.73 10.83 -3.86
C ASP A 97 -4.77 9.63 -3.92
N ILE A 98 -4.97 8.70 -2.99
CA ILE A 98 -4.18 7.45 -2.84
C ILE A 98 -5.07 6.21 -2.76
N ASP A 99 -6.38 6.35 -3.02
CA ASP A 99 -7.36 5.30 -2.76
C ASP A 99 -7.17 4.08 -3.64
N ASP A 100 -6.78 4.29 -4.90
CA ASP A 100 -6.43 3.20 -5.81
C ASP A 100 -5.19 2.43 -5.33
N LEU A 101 -4.14 3.14 -4.88
CA LEU A 101 -2.91 2.51 -4.36
C LEU A 101 -3.18 1.77 -3.05
N PHE A 102 -4.06 2.32 -2.21
CA PHE A 102 -4.43 1.72 -0.94
C PHE A 102 -5.26 0.44 -1.15
N THR A 103 -6.17 0.46 -2.13
CA THR A 103 -6.94 -0.70 -2.56
C THR A 103 -6.02 -1.80 -3.10
N GLN A 104 -5.06 -1.46 -3.97
CA GLN A 104 -4.06 -2.40 -4.48
C GLN A 104 -3.22 -3.02 -3.36
N LEU A 105 -2.80 -2.24 -2.37
CA LEU A 105 -2.06 -2.75 -1.21
C LEU A 105 -2.90 -3.72 -0.38
N GLN A 106 -4.18 -3.42 -0.17
CA GLN A 106 -5.09 -4.28 0.58
C GLN A 106 -5.34 -5.61 -0.16
N GLU A 107 -5.52 -5.57 -1.48
CA GLU A 107 -5.66 -6.75 -2.32
C GLU A 107 -4.41 -7.64 -2.25
N GLU A 108 -3.22 -7.06 -2.42
CA GLU A 108 -1.96 -7.82 -2.36
C GLU A 108 -1.67 -8.36 -0.95
N LEU A 109 -2.03 -7.64 0.12
CA LEU A 109 -1.97 -8.14 1.48
C LEU A 109 -2.88 -9.35 1.69
N THR A 110 -4.09 -9.32 1.12
CA THR A 110 -5.05 -10.43 1.20
C THR A 110 -4.52 -11.65 0.44
N ARG A 111 -4.05 -11.44 -0.78
CA ARG A 111 -3.42 -12.47 -1.62
C ARG A 111 -2.19 -13.10 -0.96
N THR A 112 -1.36 -12.28 -0.32
CA THR A 112 -0.20 -12.72 0.46
C THR A 112 -0.63 -13.57 1.65
N ASP A 113 -1.67 -13.16 2.38
CA ASP A 113 -2.22 -13.88 3.52
C ASP A 113 -2.76 -15.26 3.11
N ASP A 114 -3.49 -15.31 2.01
CA ASP A 114 -4.00 -16.56 1.43
C ASP A 114 -2.84 -17.48 1.03
N THR A 115 -1.81 -16.94 0.39
CA THR A 115 -0.62 -17.72 -0.02
C THR A 115 0.11 -18.27 1.21
N LEU A 116 0.34 -17.45 2.24
CA LEU A 116 0.99 -17.88 3.48
C LEU A 116 0.14 -18.90 4.26
N SER A 117 -1.19 -18.81 4.19
CA SER A 117 -2.09 -19.76 4.84
C SER A 117 -1.95 -21.18 4.30
N MET A 118 -1.54 -21.33 3.03
CA MET A 118 -1.25 -22.63 2.39
C MET A 118 0.04 -23.27 2.90
N TYR A 119 0.91 -22.49 3.55
CA TYR A 119 2.13 -22.94 4.19
C TYR A 119 2.04 -22.73 5.70
N PRO A 120 1.11 -23.41 6.40
CA PRO A 120 1.07 -23.33 7.85
C PRO A 120 2.44 -23.79 8.34
N ARG A 121 3.13 -22.91 9.07
CA ARG A 121 4.37 -23.25 9.77
C ARG A 121 4.06 -24.49 10.60
N ARG A 122 4.47 -25.66 10.08
CA ARG A 122 4.70 -26.83 10.92
C ARG A 122 5.75 -26.38 11.90
N ARG A 123 5.30 -26.00 13.11
CA ARG A 123 6.13 -25.90 14.30
C ARG A 123 6.69 -27.31 14.55
N PHE A 124 7.68 -27.71 13.78
CA PHE A 124 8.62 -28.76 14.12
C PHE A 124 9.98 -28.05 14.24
N TYR A 125 10.08 -27.21 15.27
CA TYR A 125 11.34 -27.12 15.99
C TYR A 125 11.34 -28.32 16.94
N HIS A 126 12.46 -29.04 16.94
CA HIS A 126 12.79 -30.22 17.72
C HIS A 126 12.12 -30.32 19.10
#